data_AF-A0A9D1QWB9-F1
#
_entry.id   AF-A0A9D1QWB9-F1
#
_cell.length_a   1.000
_cell.length_b   1.000
_cell.length_c   1.000
_cell.angle_alpha   90.00
_cell.angle_beta   90.00
_cell.angle_gamma   90.00
#
_symmetry.space_group_name_H-M   'P 1'
#
loop_
_entity.id
_entity.type
_entity.pdbx_description
1 polymer ?
#
loop_
_entity_poly.entity_id
_entity_poly.type
_entity_poly.pdbx_seq_one_letter_code
_entity_poly.pdbx_strand_id
1 'polypeptide(L)'
;MKKKILLSAVSIAAVGCVGLSVLAAPAIKESVAQLIAGTAIEDTLNREVDMGEDFFVANTRPAKTTDPDAAKAMDGDDSTVWTASATEDAVLQLDLEKTQTINNIILKEDGSNVRDYRIDAWNGEKWVQVYSNDLIEKYHLAVIDPIKTNALRLVIESSENNASIKEVVVEHQRPIELDNRFINMAYMTGCSYVHSWDPIEPEKMDTFTDLTLIGNWSFDKDGNFVVVKEVYGPGGFDHAMEPNSDEAVEEMEKWMANVDSYMGENDVNVWLCLTCLKETKNADGTPANGVEGGHTSAFTNDEVREQFVNDLMAYVQKYDFYGVDIDWEYPGTAEEWRAYDLLVRDLSAALHADGRYISTAQSRGTGLSKETFARFDRINIMAYDNYSTMQNHSTFSWCADDILKYFINDLGIDRSKIVLGIPWYAVDKSSITNQTDWKAIYGLLSADNEEGDVTIDTGINTTRQWGFNGPNLIRDKVVYAIKNRIGGVFVWQVKNDFEYDHPYSLARIMNETIEEYTYVKTEG
;
A
#
# COMPACT_ATOMS: atom_id res chain seq x y z
N MET A 1 7.55 28.80 -40.58
CA MET A 1 6.87 28.36 -41.82
C MET A 1 5.48 27.88 -41.40
N LYS A 2 4.42 28.48 -41.96
CA LYS A 2 3.01 28.25 -41.60
C LYS A 2 2.48 26.92 -42.15
N LYS A 3 1.53 26.30 -41.43
CA LYS A 3 0.23 25.70 -41.87
C LYS A 3 -0.25 24.80 -40.70
N LYS A 4 -1.27 25.07 -39.88
CA LYS A 4 -2.68 25.49 -40.02
C LYS A 4 -3.61 24.46 -40.71
N ILE A 5 -4.55 23.95 -39.89
CA ILE A 5 -5.98 23.60 -40.10
C ILE A 5 -6.30 22.19 -40.63
N LEU A 6 -7.06 21.38 -39.86
CA LEU A 6 -8.52 21.23 -40.02
C LEU A 6 -9.18 20.47 -38.84
N LEU A 7 -10.16 21.13 -38.22
CA LEU A 7 -11.23 20.53 -37.41
C LEU A 7 -12.38 20.13 -38.34
N SER A 8 -13.00 18.98 -38.12
CA SER A 8 -14.39 18.71 -38.54
C SER A 8 -15.06 17.64 -37.66
N ALA A 9 -15.90 18.13 -36.74
CA ALA A 9 -17.21 17.65 -36.29
C ALA A 9 -17.56 16.12 -36.21
N VAL A 10 -17.66 15.64 -34.96
CA VAL A 10 -18.82 15.03 -34.25
C VAL A 10 -19.91 14.28 -35.04
N SER A 11 -20.21 13.02 -34.61
CA SER A 11 -21.57 12.44 -34.38
C SER A 11 -21.46 11.11 -33.60
N ILE A 12 -21.90 11.04 -32.31
CA ILE A 12 -23.10 10.33 -31.76
C ILE A 12 -22.97 8.78 -31.84
N ALA A 13 -23.01 7.98 -30.77
CA ALA A 13 -24.14 7.78 -29.84
C ALA A 13 -23.75 7.07 -28.52
N ALA A 14 -24.46 7.42 -27.45
CA ALA A 14 -24.46 6.78 -26.15
C ALA A 14 -25.59 5.72 -26.03
N VAL A 15 -25.33 4.60 -25.34
CA VAL A 15 -26.29 3.73 -24.61
C VAL A 15 -25.47 2.98 -23.56
N GLY A 16 -25.74 2.95 -22.25
CA GLY A 16 -26.76 3.61 -21.44
C GLY A 16 -26.53 3.27 -19.96
N CYS A 17 -26.57 4.27 -19.09
CA CYS A 17 -26.84 4.10 -17.66
C CYS A 17 -27.91 5.12 -17.30
N VAL A 18 -29.16 4.67 -17.16
CA VAL A 18 -30.24 5.44 -16.54
C VAL A 18 -30.57 4.76 -15.23
N GLY A 19 -30.44 5.49 -14.13
CA GLY A 19 -31.18 5.16 -12.91
C GLY A 19 -30.42 5.39 -11.62
N LEU A 20 -30.16 6.66 -11.26
CA LEU A 20 -30.35 7.26 -9.93
C LEU A 20 -29.60 8.59 -9.84
N SER A 21 -30.05 9.56 -10.62
CA SER A 21 -29.74 10.98 -10.42
C SER A 21 -31.02 11.69 -10.02
N VAL A 22 -31.40 11.63 -8.74
CA VAL A 22 -32.39 12.55 -8.21
C VAL A 22 -31.93 12.96 -6.82
N LEU A 23 -31.47 14.22 -6.71
CA LEU A 23 -31.11 15.00 -5.50
C LEU A 23 -29.64 15.45 -5.38
N ALA A 24 -29.07 16.07 -6.43
CA ALA A 24 -27.91 16.95 -6.26
C ALA A 24 -28.03 18.24 -7.10
N ALA A 25 -27.64 19.36 -6.50
CA ALA A 25 -27.80 20.72 -7.02
C ALA A 25 -26.90 21.00 -8.25
N PRO A 26 -27.23 22.01 -9.09
CA PRO A 26 -26.58 22.26 -10.39
C PRO A 26 -25.06 22.49 -10.34
N ALA A 27 -24.53 23.05 -9.25
CA ALA A 27 -23.10 23.35 -9.11
C ALA A 27 -22.23 22.08 -8.94
N ILE A 28 -22.78 21.00 -8.38
CA ILE A 28 -22.06 19.72 -8.20
C ILE A 28 -21.91 19.00 -9.55
N LYS A 29 -22.88 19.19 -10.46
CA LYS A 29 -22.80 18.64 -11.82
C LYS A 29 -21.69 19.27 -12.65
N GLU A 30 -21.38 20.55 -12.42
CA GLU A 30 -20.37 21.28 -13.21
C GLU A 30 -18.94 20.91 -12.79
N SER A 31 -18.70 20.76 -11.48
CA SER A 31 -17.40 20.31 -10.96
C SER A 31 -17.10 18.85 -11.28
N VAL A 32 -18.11 17.96 -11.22
CA VAL A 32 -17.95 16.54 -11.59
C VAL A 32 -17.78 16.39 -13.12
N ALA A 33 -18.45 17.22 -13.93
CA ALA A 33 -18.27 17.21 -15.38
C ALA A 33 -16.89 17.73 -15.82
N GLN A 34 -16.27 18.66 -15.07
CA GLN A 34 -14.89 19.10 -15.33
C GLN A 34 -13.85 18.06 -14.89
N LEU A 35 -14.10 17.29 -13.82
CA LEU A 35 -13.24 16.19 -13.39
C LEU A 35 -13.21 15.03 -14.41
N ILE A 36 -14.33 14.78 -15.08
CA ILE A 36 -14.47 13.69 -16.07
C ILE A 36 -13.94 14.11 -17.46
N ALA A 37 -13.88 15.41 -17.77
CA ALA A 37 -13.49 15.90 -19.09
C ALA A 37 -11.97 16.05 -19.32
N GLY A 38 -11.14 15.69 -18.33
CA GLY A 38 -9.71 16.01 -18.32
C GLY A 38 -8.73 14.89 -18.73
N THR A 39 -9.13 13.62 -18.71
CA THR A 39 -8.20 12.51 -18.98
C THR A 39 -8.95 11.37 -19.66
N ALA A 40 -8.45 10.92 -20.81
CA ALA A 40 -8.80 9.60 -21.33
C ALA A 40 -8.26 8.57 -20.33
N ILE A 41 -9.14 8.09 -19.44
CA ILE A 41 -8.82 7.12 -18.39
C ILE A 41 -8.19 5.84 -19.01
N GLU A 42 -8.51 5.50 -20.26
CA GLU A 42 -7.92 4.39 -20.99
C GLU A 42 -6.46 4.63 -21.46
N ASP A 43 -6.05 5.87 -21.75
CA ASP A 43 -4.66 6.18 -22.14
C ASP A 43 -3.73 6.28 -20.91
N THR A 44 -4.28 6.62 -19.74
CA THR A 44 -3.55 6.65 -18.46
C THR A 44 -3.31 5.24 -17.91
N LEU A 45 -4.25 4.31 -18.11
CA LEU A 45 -4.13 2.91 -17.64
C LEU A 45 -3.12 2.08 -18.45
N ASN A 46 -2.84 2.48 -19.70
CA ASN A 46 -2.04 1.70 -20.66
C ASN A 46 -0.61 2.21 -20.88
N ARG A 47 -0.17 3.24 -20.15
CA ARG A 47 1.24 3.63 -20.20
C ARG A 47 2.03 2.74 -19.25
N GLU A 48 2.64 1.69 -19.81
CA GLU A 48 3.68 0.92 -19.13
C GLU A 48 4.69 1.91 -18.54
N VAL A 49 5.02 1.69 -17.27
CA VAL A 49 6.10 2.42 -16.61
C VAL A 49 7.36 2.13 -17.42
N ASP A 50 7.94 3.16 -18.07
CA ASP A 50 9.23 3.01 -18.75
C ASP A 50 10.26 2.53 -17.71
N MET A 51 10.68 1.28 -17.88
CA MET A 51 11.50 0.52 -16.94
C MET A 51 13.01 0.64 -17.24
N GLY A 52 13.39 1.38 -18.28
CA GLY A 52 14.79 1.52 -18.73
C GLY A 52 15.34 0.23 -19.35
N GLU A 53 16.13 0.36 -20.42
CA GLU A 53 16.58 -0.79 -21.23
C GLU A 53 17.59 -1.73 -20.51
N ASP A 54 18.15 -1.33 -19.36
CA ASP A 54 19.30 -2.01 -18.74
C ASP A 54 18.97 -3.27 -17.89
N PHE A 55 17.71 -3.68 -17.78
CA PHE A 55 17.29 -4.71 -16.80
C PHE A 55 16.58 -5.94 -17.37
N PHE A 56 16.56 -6.09 -18.70
CA PHE A 56 15.81 -7.17 -19.34
C PHE A 56 16.71 -8.27 -19.89
N VAL A 57 16.50 -9.50 -19.43
CA VAL A 57 16.56 -10.64 -20.35
C VAL A 57 15.12 -11.01 -20.67
N ALA A 58 14.46 -10.16 -21.47
CA ALA A 58 13.22 -10.55 -22.10
C ALA A 58 13.54 -11.69 -23.07
N ASN A 59 13.15 -12.93 -22.73
CA ASN A 59 12.97 -13.94 -23.76
C ASN A 59 11.57 -13.73 -24.34
N THR A 60 11.50 -12.89 -25.37
CA THR A 60 10.31 -12.70 -26.19
C THR A 60 10.13 -13.88 -27.17
N ARG A 61 9.12 -14.73 -26.87
CA ARG A 61 8.18 -15.46 -27.77
C ARG A 61 8.68 -16.45 -28.85
N PRO A 62 7.85 -17.39 -29.39
CA PRO A 62 6.47 -17.79 -29.06
C PRO A 62 6.34 -19.26 -28.58
N ALA A 63 5.20 -19.64 -28.00
CA ALA A 63 4.90 -21.03 -27.66
C ALA A 63 4.44 -21.85 -28.87
N LYS A 64 4.93 -23.09 -29.01
CA LYS A 64 4.16 -24.16 -29.69
C LYS A 64 3.24 -24.81 -28.66
N THR A 65 2.07 -24.23 -28.51
CA THR A 65 0.98 -24.83 -27.74
C THR A 65 0.16 -25.75 -28.65
N THR A 66 -0.42 -26.82 -28.10
CA THR A 66 -1.40 -27.67 -28.80
C THR A 66 -2.79 -27.03 -28.89
N ASP A 67 -3.03 -25.99 -28.08
CA ASP A 67 -4.16 -25.08 -28.17
C ASP A 67 -3.75 -23.84 -29.02
N PRO A 68 -4.29 -23.67 -30.24
CA PRO A 68 -3.95 -22.54 -31.09
C PRO A 68 -4.40 -21.18 -30.51
N ASP A 69 -5.35 -21.15 -29.57
CA ASP A 69 -5.79 -19.91 -28.91
C ASP A 69 -4.85 -19.51 -27.76
N ALA A 70 -4.12 -20.43 -27.15
CA ALA A 70 -3.16 -20.14 -26.09
C ALA A 70 -1.98 -19.27 -26.55
N ALA A 71 -1.69 -19.23 -27.85
CA ALA A 71 -0.69 -18.33 -28.41
C ALA A 71 -1.06 -16.85 -28.24
N LYS A 72 -2.36 -16.52 -28.10
CA LYS A 72 -2.87 -15.16 -27.92
C LYS A 72 -2.56 -14.57 -26.54
N ALA A 73 -2.25 -15.42 -25.56
CA ALA A 73 -1.83 -15.00 -24.24
C ALA A 73 -0.31 -14.84 -24.12
N MET A 74 0.43 -14.94 -25.23
CA MET A 74 1.89 -14.84 -25.29
C MET A 74 2.36 -14.05 -26.52
N ASP A 75 1.46 -13.37 -27.22
CA ASP A 75 1.74 -12.60 -28.44
C ASP A 75 1.90 -11.10 -28.16
N GLY A 76 1.95 -10.74 -26.87
CA GLY A 76 1.90 -9.41 -26.26
C GLY A 76 1.27 -8.36 -27.13
N ASP A 77 0.08 -8.70 -27.58
CA ASP A 77 -0.95 -7.81 -28.05
C ASP A 77 -2.08 -7.85 -27.00
N ASP A 78 -2.19 -6.82 -26.16
CA ASP A 78 -3.22 -6.73 -25.12
C ASP A 78 -4.67 -6.68 -25.68
N SER A 79 -4.84 -6.64 -27.02
CA SER A 79 -6.14 -6.72 -27.70
C SER A 79 -6.60 -8.14 -28.04
N THR A 80 -5.72 -9.14 -27.93
CA THR A 80 -6.05 -10.55 -28.09
C THR A 80 -6.19 -11.24 -26.73
N VAL A 81 -6.95 -12.33 -26.69
CA VAL A 81 -7.20 -13.10 -25.46
C VAL A 81 -7.23 -14.60 -25.74
N TRP A 82 -6.67 -15.37 -24.81
CA TRP A 82 -7.05 -16.76 -24.60
C TRP A 82 -8.30 -16.79 -23.71
N THR A 83 -9.32 -17.58 -24.05
CA THR A 83 -10.52 -17.74 -23.21
C THR A 83 -10.59 -19.16 -22.69
N ALA A 84 -10.71 -19.31 -21.38
CA ALA A 84 -10.86 -20.58 -20.71
C ALA A 84 -12.05 -21.36 -21.27
N SER A 85 -11.91 -22.68 -21.41
CA SER A 85 -13.00 -23.54 -21.90
C SER A 85 -14.11 -23.79 -20.87
N ALA A 86 -13.82 -23.53 -19.59
CA ALA A 86 -14.70 -23.74 -18.45
C ALA A 86 -14.42 -22.68 -17.36
N THR A 87 -15.31 -22.61 -16.38
CA THR A 87 -15.16 -21.76 -15.19
C THR A 87 -14.39 -22.43 -14.05
N GLU A 88 -14.09 -23.71 -14.18
CA GLU A 88 -13.38 -24.51 -13.19
C GLU A 88 -12.33 -25.39 -13.89
N ASP A 89 -11.18 -25.56 -13.25
CA ASP A 89 -10.05 -26.39 -13.71
C ASP A 89 -9.60 -26.16 -15.16
N ALA A 90 -9.74 -24.94 -15.68
CA ALA A 90 -9.30 -24.61 -17.03
C ALA A 90 -7.79 -24.40 -17.05
N VAL A 91 -7.10 -25.03 -18.02
CA VAL A 91 -5.63 -25.03 -18.07
C VAL A 91 -5.12 -24.31 -19.32
N LEU A 92 -4.34 -23.25 -19.12
CA LEU A 92 -3.51 -22.63 -20.14
C LEU A 92 -2.08 -23.15 -19.99
N GLN A 93 -1.64 -24.02 -20.90
CA GLN A 93 -0.27 -24.55 -20.90
C GLN A 93 0.64 -23.72 -21.81
N LEU A 94 1.79 -23.32 -21.27
CA LEU A 94 2.78 -22.47 -21.92
C LEU A 94 4.07 -23.26 -22.13
N ASP A 95 4.56 -23.31 -23.36
CA ASP A 95 5.89 -23.86 -23.71
C ASP A 95 6.87 -22.70 -23.88
N LEU A 96 7.95 -22.69 -23.09
CA LEU A 96 8.96 -21.64 -23.10
C LEU A 96 10.07 -21.91 -24.14
N GLU A 97 9.91 -22.94 -24.97
CA GLU A 97 10.81 -23.48 -26.01
C GLU A 97 12.17 -24.01 -25.52
N LYS A 98 12.73 -23.38 -24.48
CA LYS A 98 14.01 -23.72 -23.86
C LYS A 98 13.90 -23.70 -22.35
N THR A 99 14.65 -24.58 -21.70
CA THR A 99 14.83 -24.52 -20.25
C THR A 99 15.55 -23.23 -19.88
N GLN A 100 14.96 -22.47 -18.97
CA GLN A 100 15.49 -21.21 -18.46
C GLN A 100 15.14 -21.05 -16.99
N THR A 101 15.92 -20.23 -16.27
CA THR A 101 15.55 -19.82 -14.92
C THR A 101 14.48 -18.73 -15.01
N ILE A 102 13.47 -18.78 -14.14
CA ILE A 102 12.39 -17.81 -14.02
C ILE A 102 12.10 -17.55 -12.54
N ASN A 103 11.57 -16.37 -12.20
CA ASN A 103 11.08 -16.05 -10.85
C ASN A 103 9.90 -15.06 -10.84
N ASN A 104 9.57 -14.44 -11.98
CA ASN A 104 8.47 -13.50 -12.10
C ASN A 104 7.54 -13.89 -13.26
N ILE A 105 6.23 -13.88 -13.02
CA ILE A 105 5.20 -14.18 -14.01
C ILE A 105 4.15 -13.08 -13.96
N ILE A 106 4.04 -12.28 -15.00
CA ILE A 106 3.04 -11.22 -15.11
C ILE A 106 1.81 -11.78 -15.81
N LEU A 107 0.64 -11.59 -15.21
CA LEU A 107 -0.65 -12.04 -15.72
C LEU A 107 -1.55 -10.83 -15.96
N LYS A 108 -2.22 -10.80 -17.12
CA LYS A 108 -3.23 -9.78 -17.45
C LYS A 108 -4.54 -10.46 -17.82
N GLU A 109 -5.60 -10.22 -17.06
CA GLU A 109 -6.95 -10.67 -17.38
C GLU A 109 -7.71 -9.59 -18.18
N ASP A 110 -8.55 -10.02 -19.12
CA ASP A 110 -9.62 -9.20 -19.67
C ASP A 110 -10.84 -9.29 -18.74
N GLY A 111 -11.05 -8.23 -17.96
CA GLY A 111 -12.06 -8.18 -16.93
C GLY A 111 -11.50 -8.52 -15.55
N SER A 112 -12.26 -9.27 -14.75
CA SER A 112 -11.90 -9.69 -13.39
C SER A 112 -12.82 -10.85 -13.00
N ASN A 113 -12.66 -11.99 -13.69
CA ASN A 113 -13.48 -13.18 -13.51
C ASN A 113 -12.78 -14.24 -12.66
N VAL A 114 -11.45 -14.33 -12.68
CA VAL A 114 -10.71 -15.32 -11.89
C VAL A 114 -10.95 -15.11 -10.40
N ARG A 115 -11.20 -16.20 -9.68
CA ARG A 115 -11.45 -16.22 -8.23
C ARG A 115 -10.47 -17.09 -7.47
N ASP A 116 -9.92 -18.11 -8.13
CA ASP A 116 -8.80 -18.91 -7.65
C ASP A 116 -7.96 -19.35 -8.85
N TYR A 117 -6.64 -19.25 -8.75
CA TYR A 117 -5.72 -19.79 -9.73
C TYR A 117 -4.43 -20.27 -9.11
N ARG A 118 -3.77 -21.18 -9.81
CA ARG A 118 -2.41 -21.62 -9.50
C ARG A 118 -1.53 -21.66 -10.73
N ILE A 119 -0.23 -21.65 -10.49
CA ILE A 119 0.78 -21.84 -11.52
C ILE A 119 1.54 -23.13 -11.22
N ASP A 120 1.53 -24.05 -12.17
CA ASP A 120 2.38 -25.24 -12.14
C ASP A 120 3.57 -25.06 -13.08
N ALA A 121 4.75 -25.51 -12.65
CA ALA A 121 5.93 -25.56 -13.49
C ALA A 121 6.39 -26.99 -13.76
N TRP A 122 6.92 -27.22 -14.95
CA TRP A 122 7.51 -28.51 -15.30
C TRP A 122 8.92 -28.61 -14.74
N ASN A 123 9.19 -29.64 -13.92
CA ASN A 123 10.51 -29.87 -13.34
C ASN A 123 11.39 -30.87 -14.13
N GLY A 124 10.90 -31.39 -15.26
CA GLY A 124 11.54 -32.44 -16.06
C GLY A 124 10.85 -33.80 -15.99
N GLU A 125 10.08 -34.06 -14.92
CA GLU A 125 9.40 -35.34 -14.66
C GLU A 125 7.89 -35.17 -14.44
N LYS A 126 7.50 -34.14 -13.69
CA LYS A 126 6.11 -33.85 -13.34
C LYS A 126 5.85 -32.35 -13.25
N TRP A 127 4.57 -31.99 -13.29
CA TRP A 127 4.09 -30.67 -12.93
C TRP A 127 4.14 -30.51 -11.41
N VAL A 128 4.63 -29.36 -10.96
CA VAL A 128 4.73 -28.99 -9.55
C VAL A 128 4.11 -27.61 -9.39
N GLN A 129 3.15 -27.46 -8.48
CA GLN A 129 2.61 -26.15 -8.12
C GLN A 129 3.73 -25.30 -7.51
N VAL A 130 3.94 -24.12 -8.07
CA VAL A 130 4.96 -23.16 -7.62
C VAL A 130 4.34 -21.86 -7.10
N TYR A 131 3.05 -21.65 -7.33
CA TYR A 131 2.34 -20.44 -6.94
C TYR A 131 0.83 -20.67 -6.91
N SER A 132 0.13 -19.90 -6.11
CA SER A 132 -1.34 -19.81 -6.01
C SER A 132 -1.74 -18.41 -5.57
N ASN A 133 -2.90 -17.93 -6.03
CA ASN A 133 -3.52 -16.67 -5.61
C ASN A 133 -5.03 -16.66 -6.01
N ASP A 134 -5.81 -15.72 -5.48
CA ASP A 134 -7.25 -15.62 -5.76
C ASP A 134 -7.54 -14.79 -7.03
N LEU A 135 -6.90 -13.63 -7.20
CA LEU A 135 -7.27 -12.66 -8.24
C LEU A 135 -6.14 -12.38 -9.23
N ILE A 136 -6.45 -12.30 -10.53
CA ILE A 136 -5.55 -11.75 -11.56
C ILE A 136 -5.90 -10.29 -11.86
N GLU A 137 -7.17 -10.02 -12.18
CA GLU A 137 -7.65 -8.69 -12.59
C GLU A 137 -6.85 -8.13 -13.79
N LYS A 138 -6.75 -6.81 -13.91
CA LYS A 138 -6.08 -6.18 -15.06
C LYS A 138 -4.58 -6.46 -15.11
N TYR A 139 -3.96 -6.68 -13.96
CA TYR A 139 -2.52 -6.87 -13.83
C TYR A 139 -2.18 -7.53 -12.51
N HIS A 140 -1.38 -8.61 -12.57
CA HIS A 140 -0.81 -9.28 -11.42
C HIS A 140 0.64 -9.65 -11.71
N LEU A 141 1.57 -9.41 -10.77
CA LEU A 141 2.92 -9.97 -10.80
C LEU A 141 3.00 -11.11 -9.80
N ALA A 142 3.05 -12.36 -10.28
CA ALA A 142 3.24 -13.53 -9.45
C ALA A 142 4.73 -13.83 -9.29
N VAL A 143 5.23 -13.78 -8.05
CA VAL A 143 6.62 -14.01 -7.67
C VAL A 143 6.76 -15.43 -7.14
N ILE A 144 7.74 -16.14 -7.68
CA ILE A 144 8.10 -17.50 -7.26
C ILE A 144 9.58 -17.58 -6.93
N ASP A 145 9.95 -18.60 -6.14
CA ASP A 145 11.37 -18.91 -5.96
C ASP A 145 12.02 -19.21 -7.32
N PRO A 146 13.29 -18.84 -7.54
CA PRO A 146 13.94 -19.08 -8.82
C PRO A 146 13.95 -20.57 -9.21
N ILE A 147 13.24 -20.92 -10.28
CA ILE A 147 13.18 -22.30 -10.80
C ILE A 147 13.74 -22.38 -12.22
N LYS A 148 14.33 -23.53 -12.57
CA LYS A 148 14.61 -23.86 -13.97
C LYS A 148 13.44 -24.64 -14.56
N THR A 149 12.82 -24.11 -15.61
CA THR A 149 11.74 -24.79 -16.32
C THR A 149 11.75 -24.45 -17.80
N ASN A 150 11.12 -25.30 -18.62
CA ASN A 150 10.81 -25.04 -20.02
C ASN A 150 9.30 -24.97 -20.28
N ALA A 151 8.45 -25.15 -19.27
CA ALA A 151 7.00 -25.11 -19.46
C ALA A 151 6.26 -24.73 -18.17
N LEU A 152 5.17 -23.99 -18.32
CA LEU A 152 4.27 -23.58 -17.25
C LEU A 152 2.82 -23.98 -17.56
N ARG A 153 1.99 -24.04 -16.52
CA ARG A 153 0.53 -24.07 -16.63
C ARG A 153 -0.04 -23.00 -15.72
N LEU A 154 -0.84 -22.11 -16.29
CA LEU A 154 -1.80 -21.33 -15.53
C LEU A 154 -3.07 -22.17 -15.43
N VAL A 155 -3.44 -22.55 -14.20
CA VAL A 155 -4.67 -23.28 -13.93
C VAL A 155 -5.66 -22.33 -13.28
N ILE A 156 -6.76 -22.06 -13.99
CA ILE A 156 -7.90 -21.32 -13.45
C ILE A 156 -8.73 -22.34 -12.68
N GLU A 157 -8.60 -22.33 -11.36
CA GLU A 157 -9.27 -23.27 -10.47
C GLU A 157 -10.75 -22.90 -10.34
N SER A 158 -11.03 -21.60 -10.22
CA SER A 158 -12.40 -21.09 -10.22
C SER A 158 -12.49 -19.69 -10.85
N SER A 159 -13.60 -19.41 -11.53
CA SER A 159 -13.91 -18.10 -12.09
C SER A 159 -15.42 -17.84 -12.18
N GLU A 160 -15.84 -16.57 -12.12
CA GLU A 160 -17.26 -16.18 -12.20
C GLU A 160 -17.87 -16.45 -13.59
N ASN A 161 -17.11 -16.13 -14.63
CA ASN A 161 -17.35 -16.51 -16.03
C ASN A 161 -16.07 -17.13 -16.58
N ASN A 162 -16.13 -17.72 -17.79
CA ASN A 162 -14.93 -18.21 -18.46
C ASN A 162 -13.85 -17.11 -18.51
N ALA A 163 -12.75 -17.32 -17.78
CA ALA A 163 -11.67 -16.35 -17.68
C ALA A 163 -11.08 -16.05 -19.05
N SER A 164 -10.71 -14.79 -19.30
CA SER A 164 -10.04 -14.38 -20.53
C SER A 164 -8.69 -13.77 -20.19
N ILE A 165 -7.61 -14.38 -20.64
CA ILE A 165 -6.23 -13.96 -20.34
C ILE A 165 -5.68 -13.24 -21.57
N LYS A 166 -5.33 -11.96 -21.40
CA LYS A 166 -4.71 -11.13 -22.43
C LYS A 166 -3.25 -11.52 -22.63
N GLU A 167 -2.52 -11.63 -21.53
CA GLU A 167 -1.08 -11.84 -21.59
C GLU A 167 -0.54 -12.57 -20.37
N VAL A 168 0.51 -13.35 -20.62
CA VAL A 168 1.38 -13.99 -19.64
C VAL A 168 2.83 -13.70 -20.02
N VAL A 169 3.51 -12.90 -19.21
CA VAL A 169 4.94 -12.60 -19.42
C VAL A 169 5.76 -13.33 -18.38
N VAL A 170 6.75 -14.10 -18.83
CA VAL A 170 7.62 -14.88 -17.95
C VAL A 170 9.01 -14.28 -17.96
N GLU A 171 9.53 -13.96 -16.77
CA GLU A 171 10.76 -13.22 -16.60
C GLU A 171 11.68 -13.84 -15.53
N HIS A 172 12.97 -13.51 -15.65
CA HIS A 172 13.95 -13.72 -14.59
C HIS A 172 14.51 -12.37 -14.14
N GLN A 173 14.03 -11.89 -13.00
CA GLN A 173 14.51 -10.69 -12.35
C GLN A 173 15.68 -11.04 -11.43
N ARG A 174 16.84 -10.42 -11.68
CA ARG A 174 17.97 -10.50 -10.76
C ARG A 174 17.84 -9.43 -9.67
N PRO A 175 18.55 -9.59 -8.55
CA PRO A 175 18.63 -8.53 -7.54
C PRO A 175 19.08 -7.21 -8.17
N ILE A 176 18.48 -6.10 -7.72
CA ILE A 176 18.75 -4.75 -8.24
C ILE A 176 19.72 -4.02 -7.30
N GLU A 177 20.74 -3.36 -7.88
CA GLU A 177 21.60 -2.42 -7.14
C GLU A 177 20.80 -1.17 -6.79
N LEU A 178 20.76 -0.83 -5.51
CA LEU A 178 20.16 0.41 -5.03
C LEU A 178 21.24 1.38 -4.54
N ASP A 179 21.01 2.67 -4.82
CA ASP A 179 21.88 3.75 -4.34
C ASP A 179 21.72 3.96 -2.82
N ASN A 180 20.53 3.68 -2.28
CA ASN A 180 20.21 3.76 -0.86
C ASN A 180 19.50 2.48 -0.41
N ARG A 181 19.50 2.20 0.90
CA ARG A 181 18.73 1.10 1.50
C ARG A 181 17.25 1.25 1.11
N PHE A 182 16.63 0.16 0.66
CA PHE A 182 15.20 0.11 0.39
C PHE A 182 14.43 0.33 1.71
N ILE A 183 13.47 1.24 1.73
CA ILE A 183 12.71 1.54 2.95
C ILE A 183 11.77 0.36 3.25
N ASN A 184 11.89 -0.18 4.46
CA ASN A 184 11.00 -1.19 5.02
C ASN A 184 10.48 -0.62 6.33
N MET A 185 9.29 -0.03 6.30
CA MET A 185 8.80 0.82 7.37
C MET A 185 7.60 0.17 8.09
N ALA A 186 7.41 0.48 9.38
CA ALA A 186 6.20 0.12 10.10
C ALA A 186 5.53 1.32 10.76
N TYR A 187 4.19 1.34 10.76
CA TYR A 187 3.43 2.12 11.73
C TYR A 187 3.25 1.30 13.02
N MET A 188 3.33 1.98 14.16
CA MET A 188 3.06 1.41 15.47
C MET A 188 2.19 2.37 16.29
N THR A 189 1.01 1.91 16.68
CA THR A 189 0.04 2.69 17.47
C THR A 189 0.36 2.80 18.95
N GLY A 190 -0.12 3.88 19.59
CA GLY A 190 -0.01 4.18 21.02
C GLY A 190 -0.27 2.96 21.88
N CYS A 191 -1.39 2.27 21.66
CA CYS A 191 -1.72 1.05 22.40
C CYS A 191 -0.59 -0.02 22.45
N SER A 192 0.26 -0.13 21.42
CA SER A 192 1.39 -1.07 21.37
C SER A 192 2.59 -0.62 22.21
N TYR A 193 2.96 0.67 22.14
CA TYR A 193 4.18 1.19 22.79
C TYR A 193 3.94 1.93 24.11
N VAL A 194 2.70 2.29 24.42
CA VAL A 194 2.31 2.86 25.72
C VAL A 194 2.23 1.77 26.79
N HIS A 195 1.62 0.64 26.44
CA HIS A 195 1.23 -0.37 27.43
C HIS A 195 2.01 -1.68 27.36
N SER A 196 2.87 -1.84 26.35
CA SER A 196 3.61 -3.08 26.08
C SER A 196 2.73 -4.34 26.05
N TRP A 197 1.47 -4.21 25.62
CA TRP A 197 0.53 -5.33 25.59
C TRP A 197 0.84 -6.31 24.46
N ASP A 198 1.26 -5.77 23.32
CA ASP A 198 1.72 -6.52 22.17
C ASP A 198 3.22 -6.24 22.01
N PRO A 199 4.09 -6.79 22.88
CA PRO A 199 5.53 -6.59 22.78
C PRO A 199 6.02 -7.07 21.42
N ILE A 200 6.90 -6.29 20.81
CA ILE A 200 7.51 -6.61 19.52
C ILE A 200 8.92 -7.09 19.79
N GLU A 201 9.25 -8.25 19.24
CA GLU A 201 10.54 -8.87 19.41
C GLU A 201 11.64 -8.09 18.64
N PRO A 202 12.85 -7.96 19.22
CA PRO A 202 13.98 -7.29 18.57
C PRO A 202 14.28 -7.80 17.16
N GLU A 203 14.17 -9.11 16.94
CA GLU A 203 14.42 -9.72 15.64
C GLU A 203 13.45 -9.23 14.55
N LYS A 204 12.18 -8.95 14.91
CA LYS A 204 11.22 -8.35 13.98
C LYS A 204 11.53 -6.87 13.77
N MET A 205 11.86 -6.14 14.84
CA MET A 205 12.19 -4.72 14.72
C MET A 205 13.41 -4.49 13.84
N ASP A 206 14.39 -5.39 13.87
CA ASP A 206 15.59 -5.33 13.03
C ASP A 206 15.31 -5.44 11.53
N THR A 207 14.13 -5.93 11.14
CA THR A 207 13.74 -5.94 9.72
C THR A 207 13.42 -4.54 9.19
N PHE A 208 13.04 -3.61 10.06
CA PHE A 208 12.59 -2.29 9.65
C PHE A 208 13.75 -1.28 9.54
N THR A 209 13.64 -0.38 8.57
CA THR A 209 14.52 0.79 8.40
C THR A 209 13.97 1.99 9.17
N ASP A 210 12.65 2.05 9.31
CA ASP A 210 11.91 3.19 9.82
C ASP A 210 10.70 2.71 10.64
N LEU A 211 10.43 3.40 11.74
CA LEU A 211 9.28 3.16 12.61
C LEU A 211 8.54 4.48 12.84
N THR A 212 7.27 4.52 12.47
CA THR A 212 6.42 5.68 12.68
C THR A 212 5.46 5.45 13.84
N LEU A 213 5.62 6.26 14.89
CA LEU A 213 4.80 6.22 16.10
C LEU A 213 3.55 7.07 15.89
N ILE A 214 2.39 6.58 16.32
CA ILE A 214 1.09 7.25 16.14
C ILE A 214 0.25 7.17 17.42
N GLY A 215 -0.36 8.29 17.84
CA GLY A 215 -1.49 8.29 18.78
C GLY A 215 -1.37 9.19 20.01
N ASN A 216 -0.17 9.64 20.39
CA ASN A 216 0.04 10.28 21.70
C ASN A 216 0.32 11.78 21.68
N TRP A 217 0.12 12.43 20.54
CA TRP A 217 0.36 13.86 20.36
C TRP A 217 -0.63 14.39 19.34
N SER A 218 -1.09 15.62 19.59
CA SER A 218 -2.10 16.27 18.77
C SER A 218 -2.05 17.79 18.98
N PHE A 219 -3.16 18.46 18.67
CA PHE A 219 -3.40 19.85 18.99
C PHE A 219 -4.78 20.03 19.63
N ASP A 220 -4.89 21.04 20.49
CA ASP A 220 -6.17 21.47 21.03
C ASP A 220 -6.94 22.36 20.04
N LYS A 221 -8.13 22.81 20.45
CA LYS A 221 -9.01 23.68 19.65
C LYS A 221 -8.43 25.05 19.28
N ASP A 222 -7.46 25.51 20.07
CA ASP A 222 -6.79 26.78 19.87
C ASP A 222 -5.52 26.60 19.01
N GLY A 223 -5.21 25.36 18.63
CA GLY A 223 -4.06 24.97 17.80
C GLY A 223 -2.76 24.81 18.60
N ASN A 224 -2.83 24.71 19.94
CA ASN A 224 -1.64 24.47 20.75
C ASN A 224 -1.24 22.99 20.66
N PHE A 225 0.06 22.71 20.57
CA PHE A 225 0.57 21.34 20.60
C PHE A 225 0.36 20.72 21.97
N VAL A 226 -0.18 19.49 22.00
CA VAL A 226 -0.49 18.77 23.24
C VAL A 226 -0.01 17.33 23.18
N VAL A 227 0.41 16.80 24.32
CA VAL A 227 0.64 15.37 24.51
C VAL A 227 -0.66 14.76 25.01
N VAL A 228 -1.03 13.62 24.45
CA VAL A 228 -2.32 12.98 24.71
C VAL A 228 -2.09 11.66 25.40
N LYS A 229 -2.80 11.46 26.52
CA LYS A 229 -2.84 10.18 27.21
C LYS A 229 -4.00 9.35 26.68
N GLU A 230 -3.70 8.20 26.07
CA GLU A 230 -4.73 7.26 25.62
C GLU A 230 -5.40 6.56 26.83
N VAL A 231 -6.73 6.44 26.84
CA VAL A 231 -7.46 5.55 27.77
C VAL A 231 -7.77 4.26 27.04
N TYR A 232 -7.61 3.15 27.76
CA TYR A 232 -8.04 1.81 27.33
C TYR A 232 -9.40 1.80 26.60
N GLY A 233 -9.38 1.46 25.31
CA GLY A 233 -10.57 1.22 24.47
C GLY A 233 -10.57 2.02 23.16
N PRO A 234 -11.32 1.57 22.13
CA PRO A 234 -11.32 2.25 20.83
C PRO A 234 -11.82 3.71 20.95
N GLY A 235 -10.94 4.66 20.63
CA GLY A 235 -11.27 6.08 20.45
C GLY A 235 -11.29 6.95 21.72
N GLY A 236 -10.79 6.46 22.87
CA GLY A 236 -10.79 7.21 24.12
C GLY A 236 -9.45 7.89 24.40
N PHE A 237 -9.38 9.22 24.33
CA PHE A 237 -8.27 9.98 24.91
C PHE A 237 -8.68 10.51 26.28
N ASP A 238 -7.81 10.39 27.30
CA ASP A 238 -8.12 10.72 28.70
C ASP A 238 -8.24 12.23 28.86
N HIS A 239 -7.14 12.90 28.55
CA HIS A 239 -7.00 14.33 28.56
C HIS A 239 -5.73 14.74 27.80
N ALA A 240 -5.71 15.98 27.34
CA ALA A 240 -4.52 16.64 26.82
C ALA A 240 -3.65 17.18 27.96
N MET A 241 -2.35 17.04 27.78
CA MET A 241 -1.31 17.51 28.69
C MET A 241 -0.44 18.54 27.98
N GLU A 242 -0.01 19.56 28.72
CA GLU A 242 1.04 20.47 28.26
C GLU A 242 2.32 19.67 28.00
N PRO A 243 2.97 19.80 26.83
CA PRO A 243 4.10 18.93 26.43
C PRO A 243 5.30 18.92 27.39
N ASN A 244 5.45 19.98 28.18
CA ASN A 244 6.53 20.14 29.15
C ASN A 244 6.09 19.94 30.61
N SER A 245 4.85 19.50 30.86
CA SER A 245 4.40 19.14 32.21
C SER A 245 5.12 17.90 32.72
N ASP A 246 5.31 17.81 34.04
CA ASP A 246 5.96 16.63 34.66
C ASP A 246 5.27 15.33 34.27
N GLU A 247 3.93 15.33 34.15
CA GLU A 247 3.15 14.15 33.72
C GLU A 247 3.44 13.78 32.26
N ALA A 248 3.41 14.74 31.32
CA ALA A 248 3.69 14.46 29.91
C ALA A 248 5.13 13.93 29.70
N VAL A 249 6.09 14.49 30.44
CA VAL A 249 7.49 14.04 30.39
C VAL A 249 7.62 12.63 30.96
N GLU A 250 7.01 12.36 32.11
CA GLU A 250 7.04 11.02 32.73
C GLU A 250 6.43 9.96 31.81
N GLU A 251 5.30 10.25 31.16
CA GLU A 251 4.67 9.32 30.22
C GLU A 251 5.52 9.11 28.97
N MET A 252 6.06 10.18 28.39
CA MET A 252 6.91 10.07 27.20
C MET A 252 8.21 9.28 27.48
N GLU A 253 8.83 9.45 28.65
CA GLU A 253 10.00 8.65 29.04
C GLU A 253 9.67 7.16 29.15
N LYS A 254 8.48 6.79 29.65
CA LYS A 254 8.01 5.40 29.67
C LYS A 254 7.79 4.86 28.26
N TRP A 255 7.14 5.65 27.39
CA TRP A 255 6.86 5.23 26.02
C TRP A 255 8.15 5.01 25.22
N MET A 256 9.11 5.92 25.33
CA MET A 256 10.42 5.74 24.67
C MET A 256 11.19 4.56 25.23
N ALA A 257 11.16 4.32 26.56
CA ALA A 257 11.78 3.13 27.13
C ALA A 257 11.16 1.82 26.61
N ASN A 258 9.85 1.81 26.34
CA ASN A 258 9.19 0.66 25.72
C ASN A 258 9.63 0.49 24.26
N VAL A 259 9.67 1.58 23.48
CA VAL A 259 10.16 1.57 22.09
C VAL A 259 11.60 1.03 22.05
N ASP A 260 12.48 1.56 22.90
CA ASP A 260 13.89 1.13 23.01
C ASP A 260 14.01 -0.36 23.37
N SER A 261 13.08 -0.88 24.19
CA SER A 261 13.10 -2.29 24.58
C SER A 261 12.79 -3.26 23.43
N TYR A 262 12.19 -2.77 22.35
CA TYR A 262 11.90 -3.55 21.15
C TYR A 262 13.02 -3.44 20.11
N MET A 263 13.94 -2.49 20.24
CA MET A 263 15.00 -2.31 19.25
C MET A 263 16.04 -3.43 19.34
N GLY A 264 16.44 -3.97 18.19
CA GLY A 264 17.50 -4.97 18.08
C GLY A 264 18.86 -4.36 17.76
N GLU A 265 19.61 -5.01 16.87
CA GLU A 265 20.96 -4.57 16.48
C GLU A 265 20.96 -3.43 15.46
N ASN A 266 19.89 -3.28 14.68
CA ASN A 266 19.83 -2.32 13.59
C ASN A 266 19.32 -0.95 14.06
N ASP A 267 19.96 0.11 13.57
CA ASP A 267 19.46 1.47 13.74
C ASP A 267 18.16 1.65 12.93
N VAL A 268 17.10 2.07 13.63
CA VAL A 268 15.77 2.35 13.07
C VAL A 268 15.49 3.84 13.19
N ASN A 269 15.11 4.46 12.07
CA ASN A 269 14.68 5.86 12.07
C ASN A 269 13.29 5.98 12.71
N VAL A 270 13.19 6.66 13.86
CA VAL A 270 11.91 6.81 14.56
C VAL A 270 11.24 8.12 14.17
N TRP A 271 10.01 8.05 13.67
CA TRP A 271 9.21 9.18 13.21
C TRP A 271 8.05 9.47 14.16
N LEU A 272 7.69 10.74 14.26
CA LEU A 272 6.49 11.21 14.95
C LEU A 272 5.35 11.37 13.93
N CYS A 273 4.23 10.64 14.06
CA CYS A 273 3.05 10.85 13.19
C CYS A 273 2.03 11.80 13.83
N LEU A 274 1.89 12.99 13.26
CA LEU A 274 0.84 13.92 13.60
C LEU A 274 -0.48 13.50 12.91
N THR A 275 -1.37 12.90 13.69
CA THR A 275 -2.72 12.56 13.22
C THR A 275 -3.67 13.74 13.34
N CYS A 276 -4.30 14.11 12.21
CA CYS A 276 -5.31 15.16 12.13
C CYS A 276 -6.70 14.56 11.88
N LEU A 277 -7.11 13.62 12.74
CA LEU A 277 -8.42 12.96 12.64
C LEU A 277 -9.53 13.90 13.16
N LYS A 278 -10.72 13.82 12.55
CA LYS A 278 -11.91 14.58 12.99
C LYS A 278 -12.22 14.29 14.46
N GLU A 279 -12.78 15.29 15.17
CA GLU A 279 -13.10 15.29 16.60
C GLU A 279 -13.37 13.89 17.18
N THR A 280 -12.46 13.45 18.04
CA THR A 280 -12.68 12.28 18.89
C THR A 280 -13.67 12.61 19.99
N LYS A 281 -14.68 11.76 20.13
CA LYS A 281 -15.64 11.82 21.24
C LYS A 281 -15.29 10.72 22.22
N ASN A 282 -15.42 11.01 23.51
CA ASN A 282 -15.45 9.99 24.55
C ASN A 282 -16.52 8.94 24.23
N ALA A 283 -16.40 7.75 24.83
CA ALA A 283 -17.36 6.66 24.66
C ALA A 283 -18.82 7.03 25.01
N ASP A 284 -19.03 8.11 25.78
CA ASP A 284 -20.34 8.65 26.14
C ASP A 284 -20.85 9.76 25.19
N GLY A 285 -20.10 10.07 24.12
CA GLY A 285 -20.43 11.07 23.12
C GLY A 285 -20.06 12.51 23.48
N THR A 286 -19.41 12.75 24.64
CA THR A 286 -18.85 14.07 24.98
C THR A 286 -17.55 14.33 24.21
N PRO A 287 -17.16 15.59 23.96
CA PRO A 287 -15.83 15.89 23.42
C PRO A 287 -14.74 15.27 24.30
N ALA A 288 -13.76 14.59 23.69
CA ALA A 288 -12.57 14.17 24.43
C ALA A 288 -11.90 15.43 24.99
N ASN A 289 -11.83 15.57 26.31
CA ASN A 289 -11.43 16.85 26.92
C ASN A 289 -10.02 17.23 26.47
N GLY A 290 -9.91 18.30 25.67
CA GLY A 290 -8.63 18.85 25.19
C GLY A 290 -8.00 18.12 23.99
N VAL A 291 -8.65 17.09 23.43
CA VAL A 291 -8.15 16.36 22.25
C VAL A 291 -9.14 16.54 21.11
N GLU A 292 -8.91 17.59 20.34
CA GLU A 292 -9.85 18.07 19.34
C GLU A 292 -9.15 18.24 17.98
N GLY A 293 -8.38 17.22 17.57
CA GLY A 293 -7.62 17.16 16.31
C GLY A 293 -8.44 17.45 15.02
N GLY A 294 -9.76 17.65 15.13
CA GLY A 294 -10.63 18.14 14.08
C GLY A 294 -10.58 19.67 13.86
N HIS A 295 -10.05 20.48 14.78
CA HIS A 295 -10.00 21.96 14.67
C HIS A 295 -8.87 22.49 13.80
N THR A 296 -8.59 21.77 12.72
CA THR A 296 -7.49 22.02 11.80
C THR A 296 -7.52 23.40 11.13
N SER A 297 -8.69 24.03 10.99
CA SER A 297 -8.80 25.42 10.48
C SER A 297 -8.05 26.44 11.33
N ALA A 298 -7.70 26.13 12.59
CA ALA A 298 -6.86 26.99 13.43
C ALA A 298 -5.50 27.30 12.77
N PHE A 299 -4.96 26.37 11.97
CA PHE A 299 -3.69 26.57 11.25
C PHE A 299 -3.79 27.55 10.08
N THR A 300 -4.97 28.09 9.75
CA THR A 300 -5.07 29.25 8.85
C THR A 300 -4.54 30.54 9.49
N ASN A 301 -4.47 30.61 10.83
CA ASN A 301 -3.89 31.72 11.55
C ASN A 301 -2.36 31.56 11.64
N ASP A 302 -1.64 32.60 11.21
CA ASP A 302 -0.17 32.60 11.17
C ASP A 302 0.47 32.49 12.56
N GLU A 303 -0.05 33.21 13.56
CA GLU A 303 0.51 33.20 14.93
C GLU A 303 0.31 31.83 15.61
N VAL A 304 -0.87 31.22 15.43
CA VAL A 304 -1.19 29.88 15.96
C VAL A 304 -0.29 28.84 15.31
N ARG A 305 -0.15 28.89 13.98
CA ARG A 305 0.65 27.93 13.23
C ARG A 305 2.15 28.08 13.53
N GLU A 306 2.66 29.30 13.67
CA GLU A 306 4.05 29.55 14.07
C GLU A 306 4.33 28.98 15.46
N GLN A 307 3.44 29.23 16.44
CA GLN A 307 3.57 28.68 17.79
C GLN A 307 3.55 27.14 17.77
N PHE A 308 2.59 26.54 17.09
CA PHE A 308 2.48 25.08 16.97
C PHE A 308 3.74 24.45 16.35
N VAL A 309 4.24 25.02 15.24
CA VAL A 309 5.47 24.51 14.58
C VAL A 309 6.67 24.63 15.52
N ASN A 310 6.81 25.73 16.26
CA ASN A 310 7.90 25.90 17.22
C ASN A 310 7.83 24.86 18.36
N ASP A 311 6.65 24.62 18.93
CA ASP A 311 6.46 23.68 20.02
C ASP A 311 6.67 22.23 19.57
N LEU A 312 6.14 21.87 18.39
CA LEU A 312 6.36 20.56 17.79
C LEU A 312 7.83 20.33 17.48
N MET A 313 8.55 21.32 16.93
CA MET A 313 9.98 21.21 16.65
C MET A 313 10.80 21.05 17.93
N ALA A 314 10.46 21.76 19.01
CA ALA A 314 11.11 21.59 20.30
C ALA A 314 10.91 20.15 20.84
N TYR A 315 9.72 19.59 20.65
CA TYR A 315 9.43 18.20 21.01
C TYR A 315 10.21 17.19 20.15
N VAL A 316 10.22 17.40 18.83
CA VAL A 316 10.99 16.60 17.86
C VAL A 316 12.47 16.58 18.20
N GLN A 317 13.06 17.73 18.53
CA GLN A 317 14.46 17.84 18.93
C GLN A 317 14.75 17.18 20.28
N LYS A 318 13.85 17.31 21.26
CA LYS A 318 14.04 16.78 22.61
C LYS A 318 14.13 15.25 22.63
N TYR A 319 13.31 14.58 21.81
CA TYR A 319 13.24 13.11 21.72
C TYR A 319 13.92 12.55 20.47
N ASP A 320 14.64 13.40 19.73
CA ASP A 320 15.44 13.07 18.55
C ASP A 320 14.68 12.31 17.44
N PHE A 321 13.43 12.69 17.18
CA PHE A 321 12.65 12.09 16.10
C PHE A 321 13.24 12.39 14.73
N TYR A 322 13.49 11.36 13.92
CA TYR A 322 14.06 11.49 12.57
C TYR A 322 13.27 12.46 11.67
N GLY A 323 11.96 12.50 11.84
CA GLY A 323 11.09 13.41 11.12
C GLY A 323 9.65 13.38 11.63
N VAL A 324 8.79 14.15 10.95
CA VAL A 324 7.35 14.18 11.22
C VAL A 324 6.59 13.65 10.01
N ASP A 325 5.76 12.64 10.26
CA ASP A 325 4.73 12.17 9.33
C ASP A 325 3.42 12.93 9.60
N ILE A 326 2.73 13.38 8.56
CA ILE A 326 1.40 13.97 8.69
C ILE A 326 0.36 13.01 8.13
N ASP A 327 -0.51 12.54 9.00
CA ASP A 327 -1.65 11.70 8.67
C ASP A 327 -2.96 12.45 8.86
N TRP A 328 -3.42 13.11 7.80
CA TRP A 328 -4.67 13.87 7.79
C TRP A 328 -5.66 13.25 6.81
N GLU A 329 -6.65 12.53 7.36
CA GLU A 329 -7.64 11.76 6.59
C GLU A 329 -9.07 12.35 6.60
N TYR A 330 -9.57 12.90 5.50
CA TYR A 330 -8.87 13.91 4.72
C TYR A 330 -9.55 15.26 4.96
N PRO A 331 -8.89 16.39 4.69
CA PRO A 331 -9.53 17.70 4.74
C PRO A 331 -10.84 17.70 3.94
N GLY A 332 -11.94 18.05 4.60
CA GLY A 332 -13.29 18.05 4.06
C GLY A 332 -13.76 19.39 3.50
N THR A 333 -13.05 20.48 3.80
CA THR A 333 -13.40 21.84 3.32
C THR A 333 -12.22 22.54 2.64
N ALA A 334 -12.49 23.56 1.82
CA ALA A 334 -11.44 24.36 1.19
C ALA A 334 -10.56 25.11 2.21
N GLU A 335 -11.13 25.46 3.36
CA GLU A 335 -10.41 26.08 4.47
C GLU A 335 -9.46 25.09 5.14
N GLU A 336 -9.91 23.86 5.37
CA GLU A 336 -9.08 22.76 5.89
C GLU A 336 -7.95 22.40 4.92
N TRP A 337 -8.21 22.34 3.61
CA TRP A 337 -7.15 22.16 2.60
C TRP A 337 -6.12 23.30 2.61
N ARG A 338 -6.58 24.54 2.79
CA ARG A 338 -5.68 25.70 2.93
C ARG A 338 -4.85 25.61 4.21
N ALA A 339 -5.45 25.21 5.32
CA ALA A 339 -4.75 24.99 6.58
C ALA A 339 -3.67 23.91 6.43
N TYR A 340 -3.98 22.81 5.73
CA TYR A 340 -3.03 21.75 5.47
C TYR A 340 -1.82 22.24 4.66
N ASP A 341 -2.06 22.96 3.56
CA ASP A 341 -0.97 23.51 2.74
C ASP A 341 -0.06 24.46 3.53
N LEU A 342 -0.65 25.35 4.34
CA LEU A 342 0.08 26.29 5.19
C LEU A 342 0.90 25.58 6.27
N LEU A 343 0.33 24.55 6.92
CA LEU A 343 1.02 23.74 7.92
C LEU A 343 2.20 22.99 7.30
N VAL A 344 1.99 22.31 6.18
CA VAL A 344 3.07 21.61 5.46
C VAL A 344 4.17 22.57 5.05
N ARG A 345 3.82 23.76 4.55
CA ARG A 345 4.80 24.78 4.17
C ARG A 345 5.70 25.18 5.33
N ASP A 346 5.11 25.50 6.48
CA ASP A 346 5.88 26.04 7.62
C ASP A 346 6.63 24.92 8.35
N LEU A 347 6.02 23.74 8.51
CA LEU A 347 6.64 22.60 9.16
C LEU A 347 7.78 22.00 8.33
N SER A 348 7.61 21.84 7.01
CA SER A 348 8.69 21.35 6.13
C SER A 348 9.92 22.27 6.19
N ALA A 349 9.71 23.60 6.15
CA ALA A 349 10.80 24.56 6.25
C ALA A 349 11.54 24.46 7.60
N ALA A 350 10.82 24.26 8.70
CA ALA A 350 11.41 24.13 10.03
C ALA A 350 12.19 22.81 10.18
N LEU A 351 11.62 21.68 9.73
CA LEU A 351 12.28 20.37 9.77
C LEU A 351 13.56 20.36 8.92
N HIS A 352 13.49 20.86 7.68
CA HIS A 352 14.66 20.91 6.79
C HIS A 352 15.77 21.82 7.33
N ALA A 353 15.42 22.91 8.04
CA ALA A 353 16.40 23.77 8.68
C ALA A 353 17.14 23.07 9.85
N ASP A 354 16.51 22.08 10.48
CA ASP A 354 17.09 21.25 11.54
C ASP A 354 17.81 19.99 11.00
N GLY A 355 17.72 19.72 9.70
CA GLY A 355 18.25 18.50 9.08
C GLY A 355 17.36 17.26 9.24
N ARG A 356 16.07 17.47 9.54
CA ARG A 356 15.04 16.43 9.70
C ARG A 356 14.09 16.41 8.52
N TYR A 357 13.23 15.40 8.47
CA TYR A 357 12.41 15.09 7.29
C TYR A 357 10.92 15.19 7.55
N ILE A 358 10.15 15.37 6.48
CA ILE A 358 8.69 15.40 6.52
C ILE A 358 8.08 14.38 5.57
N SER A 359 7.10 13.63 6.06
CA SER A 359 6.34 12.65 5.27
C SER A 359 4.83 12.86 5.41
N THR A 360 4.06 12.14 4.60
CA THR A 360 2.60 12.09 4.76
C THR A 360 2.02 10.77 4.33
N ALA A 361 0.99 10.33 5.05
CA ALA A 361 0.08 9.27 4.63
C ALA A 361 -0.96 9.83 3.63
N GLN A 362 -1.05 9.23 2.43
CA GLN A 362 -1.95 9.68 1.36
C GLN A 362 -2.58 8.52 0.60
N SER A 363 -3.77 8.75 0.02
CA SER A 363 -4.42 7.82 -0.91
C SER A 363 -4.71 8.50 -2.25
N ARG A 364 -5.37 7.78 -3.16
CA ARG A 364 -5.71 8.28 -4.49
C ARG A 364 -6.78 9.36 -4.41
N GLY A 365 -6.56 10.47 -5.10
CA GLY A 365 -7.60 11.48 -5.34
C GLY A 365 -8.00 12.29 -4.10
N THR A 366 -7.11 12.41 -3.10
CA THR A 366 -7.39 13.13 -1.84
C THR A 366 -7.61 14.62 -2.08
N GLY A 367 -6.93 15.22 -3.05
CA GLY A 367 -7.06 16.65 -3.39
C GLY A 367 -5.86 17.51 -3.02
N LEU A 368 -4.80 16.89 -2.49
CA LEU A 368 -3.54 17.57 -2.17
C LEU A 368 -2.89 18.16 -3.43
N SER A 369 -2.41 19.40 -3.33
CA SER A 369 -1.83 20.10 -4.48
C SER A 369 -0.45 19.54 -4.85
N LYS A 370 -0.06 19.64 -6.14
CA LYS A 370 1.29 19.26 -6.57
C LYS A 370 2.38 20.08 -5.88
N GLU A 371 2.10 21.34 -5.53
CA GLU A 371 3.04 22.19 -4.79
C GLU A 371 3.25 21.64 -3.37
N THR A 372 2.18 21.26 -2.69
CA THR A 372 2.25 20.68 -1.34
C THR A 372 2.96 19.33 -1.37
N PHE A 373 2.65 18.46 -2.36
CA PHE A 373 3.36 17.19 -2.56
C PHE A 373 4.89 17.37 -2.70
N ALA A 374 5.35 18.43 -3.38
CA ALA A 374 6.76 18.68 -3.60
C ALA A 374 7.55 18.98 -2.31
N ARG A 375 6.86 19.33 -1.21
CA ARG A 375 7.47 19.66 0.09
C ARG A 375 7.81 18.43 0.93
N PHE A 376 7.19 17.29 0.65
CA PHE A 376 7.45 16.05 1.37
C PHE A 376 8.71 15.36 0.86
N ASP A 377 9.47 14.78 1.78
CA ASP A 377 10.60 13.91 1.48
C ASP A 377 10.13 12.48 1.19
N ARG A 378 8.98 12.10 1.74
CA ARG A 378 8.38 10.77 1.59
C ARG A 378 6.85 10.84 1.53
N ILE A 379 6.26 10.02 0.66
CA ILE A 379 4.81 9.84 0.52
C ILE A 379 4.48 8.38 0.84
N ASN A 380 3.83 8.16 1.96
CA ASN A 380 3.35 6.85 2.40
C ASN A 380 1.97 6.60 1.77
N ILE A 381 1.91 5.79 0.73
CA ILE A 381 0.66 5.49 0.01
C ILE A 381 -0.16 4.48 0.82
N MET A 382 -1.31 4.89 1.35
CA MET A 382 -2.29 4.01 2.01
C MET A 382 -3.04 3.17 0.98
N ALA A 383 -2.35 2.15 0.46
CA ALA A 383 -2.84 1.26 -0.58
C ALA A 383 -3.62 0.08 0.01
N TYR A 384 -4.65 0.40 0.78
CA TYR A 384 -5.57 -0.54 1.41
C TYR A 384 -6.91 0.15 1.65
N ASP A 385 -7.87 -0.58 2.22
CA ASP A 385 -9.24 -0.12 2.44
C ASP A 385 -9.98 0.31 1.16
N ASN A 386 -9.50 -0.18 0.02
CA ASN A 386 -10.13 0.02 -1.28
C ASN A 386 -10.94 -1.21 -1.69
N TYR A 387 -12.26 -1.04 -1.68
CA TYR A 387 -13.19 -2.09 -2.07
C TYR A 387 -13.50 -1.99 -3.57
N SER A 388 -12.64 -2.56 -4.42
CA SER A 388 -13.02 -2.83 -5.81
C SER A 388 -13.81 -4.13 -5.89
N THR A 389 -15.14 -4.02 -6.02
CA THR A 389 -16.12 -5.03 -6.49
C THR A 389 -16.20 -6.41 -5.80
N MET A 390 -15.20 -6.88 -5.04
CA MET A 390 -15.08 -8.30 -4.62
C MET A 390 -14.72 -8.51 -3.16
N GLN A 391 -14.81 -7.44 -2.35
CA GLN A 391 -14.65 -7.50 -0.90
C GLN A 391 -13.22 -7.73 -0.38
N ASN A 392 -12.20 -7.77 -1.26
CA ASN A 392 -10.79 -7.66 -0.87
C ASN A 392 -10.40 -6.17 -0.81
N HIS A 393 -9.82 -5.74 0.32
CA HIS A 393 -9.53 -4.33 0.59
C HIS A 393 -8.18 -3.85 0.04
N SER A 394 -7.33 -4.77 -0.45
CA SER A 394 -6.00 -4.44 -0.96
C SER A 394 -5.53 -5.36 -2.08
N THR A 395 -6.22 -5.36 -3.23
CA THR A 395 -5.85 -6.22 -4.37
C THR A 395 -4.55 -5.76 -5.04
N PHE A 396 -3.84 -6.66 -5.74
CA PHE A 396 -2.63 -6.27 -6.47
C PHE A 396 -2.91 -5.20 -7.53
N SER A 397 -3.93 -5.41 -8.37
CA SER A 397 -4.16 -4.57 -9.53
C SER A 397 -4.49 -3.13 -9.14
N TRP A 398 -5.25 -2.92 -8.06
CA TRP A 398 -5.54 -1.55 -7.60
C TRP A 398 -4.49 -1.02 -6.63
N CYS A 399 -4.20 -1.78 -5.55
CA CYS A 399 -3.37 -1.33 -4.44
C CYS A 399 -1.87 -1.53 -4.65
N ALA A 400 -1.43 -1.97 -5.83
CA ALA A 400 -0.02 -1.92 -6.21
C ALA A 400 0.13 -1.25 -7.57
N ASP A 401 -0.51 -1.79 -8.61
CA ASP A 401 -0.28 -1.32 -9.98
C ASP A 401 -0.94 0.04 -10.29
N ASP A 402 -2.27 0.13 -10.19
CA ASP A 402 -3.03 1.33 -10.58
C ASP A 402 -2.73 2.54 -9.68
N ILE A 403 -2.68 2.34 -8.35
CA ILE A 403 -2.36 3.43 -7.42
C ILE A 403 -0.94 3.96 -7.64
N LEU A 404 0.04 3.08 -7.90
CA LEU A 404 1.41 3.53 -8.14
C LEU A 404 1.51 4.33 -9.45
N LYS A 405 0.84 3.87 -10.52
CA LYS A 405 0.73 4.61 -11.78
C LYS A 405 0.10 5.98 -11.57
N TYR A 406 -0.91 6.12 -10.71
CA TYR A 406 -1.50 7.41 -10.39
C TYR A 406 -0.48 8.37 -9.74
N PHE A 407 0.24 7.94 -8.70
CA PHE A 407 1.22 8.80 -8.03
C PHE A 407 2.42 9.15 -8.95
N ILE A 408 2.91 8.19 -9.73
CA ILE A 408 4.04 8.42 -10.63
C ILE A 408 3.63 9.23 -11.87
N ASN A 409 2.64 8.77 -12.63
CA ASN A 409 2.35 9.30 -13.96
C ASN A 409 1.43 10.52 -13.93
N ASP A 410 0.40 10.50 -13.09
CA ASP A 410 -0.60 11.57 -13.07
C ASP A 410 -0.15 12.74 -12.18
N LEU A 411 0.36 12.41 -11.00
CA LEU A 411 0.87 13.41 -10.07
C LEU A 411 2.29 13.85 -10.41
N GLY A 412 3.13 12.96 -10.94
CA GLY A 412 4.53 13.27 -11.27
C GLY A 412 5.46 13.18 -10.06
N ILE A 413 5.11 12.35 -9.07
CA ILE A 413 5.91 12.18 -7.86
C ILE A 413 7.18 11.38 -8.20
N ASP A 414 8.32 11.82 -7.68
CA ASP A 414 9.58 11.10 -7.78
C ASP A 414 9.43 9.72 -7.10
N ARG A 415 9.77 8.65 -7.83
CA ARG A 415 9.63 7.27 -7.36
C ARG A 415 10.37 7.06 -6.04
N SER A 416 11.54 7.67 -5.87
CA SER A 416 12.36 7.55 -4.66
C SER A 416 11.67 8.07 -3.39
N LYS A 417 10.65 8.93 -3.53
CA LYS A 417 9.85 9.43 -2.41
C LYS A 417 8.67 8.53 -2.06
N ILE A 418 8.29 7.60 -2.92
CA ILE A 418 7.08 6.79 -2.76
C ILE A 418 7.37 5.57 -1.88
N VAL A 419 6.54 5.35 -0.88
CA VAL A 419 6.56 4.16 -0.03
C VAL A 419 5.17 3.52 -0.07
N LEU A 420 5.08 2.27 -0.54
CA LEU A 420 3.81 1.58 -0.78
C LEU A 420 3.30 0.88 0.48
N GLY A 421 2.07 1.18 0.89
CA GLY A 421 1.44 0.57 2.07
C GLY A 421 0.96 -0.86 1.83
N ILE A 422 1.22 -1.73 2.81
CA ILE A 422 0.82 -3.14 2.81
C ILE A 422 0.04 -3.41 4.11
N PRO A 423 -1.20 -3.93 4.02
CA PRO A 423 -1.98 -4.24 5.21
C PRO A 423 -1.57 -5.59 5.80
N TRP A 424 -1.29 -5.61 7.10
CA TRP A 424 -1.11 -6.84 7.88
C TRP A 424 -2.38 -7.21 8.66
N TYR A 425 -3.51 -6.68 8.23
CA TYR A 425 -4.82 -6.90 8.84
C TYR A 425 -5.80 -7.40 7.79
N ALA A 426 -6.89 -7.93 8.30
CA ALA A 426 -8.05 -8.31 7.52
C ALA A 426 -9.21 -7.37 7.84
N VAL A 427 -10.10 -7.21 6.86
CA VAL A 427 -11.33 -6.44 7.05
C VAL A 427 -12.54 -7.29 6.78
N ASP A 428 -13.56 -7.11 7.61
CA ASP A 428 -14.84 -7.77 7.44
C ASP A 428 -15.50 -7.26 6.16
N LYS A 429 -15.86 -8.20 5.30
CA LYS A 429 -16.51 -7.93 4.01
C LYS A 429 -17.86 -7.21 4.16
N SER A 430 -18.47 -7.27 5.33
CA SER A 430 -19.73 -6.60 5.67
C SER A 430 -19.56 -5.27 6.43
N SER A 431 -18.37 -4.96 6.96
CA SER A 431 -18.12 -3.75 7.73
C SER A 431 -16.65 -3.34 7.69
N ILE A 432 -16.35 -2.23 7.00
CA ILE A 432 -14.99 -1.73 6.81
C ILE A 432 -14.28 -1.32 8.11
N THR A 433 -15.07 -1.02 9.15
CA THR A 433 -14.58 -0.66 10.48
C THR A 433 -14.34 -1.88 11.37
N ASN A 434 -14.72 -3.07 10.93
CA ASN A 434 -14.47 -4.31 11.66
C ASN A 434 -13.22 -4.95 11.07
N GLN A 435 -12.10 -4.81 11.79
CA GLN A 435 -10.79 -5.28 11.36
C GLN A 435 -10.27 -6.34 12.35
N THR A 436 -9.43 -7.25 11.86
CA THR A 436 -8.75 -8.23 12.71
C THR A 436 -7.32 -8.48 12.22
N ASP A 437 -6.50 -9.04 13.09
CA ASP A 437 -5.08 -9.25 12.84
C ASP A 437 -4.85 -10.41 11.86
N TRP A 438 -3.80 -10.35 11.05
CA TRP A 438 -3.36 -11.48 10.23
C TRP A 438 -3.15 -12.75 11.07
N LYS A 439 -2.51 -12.63 12.23
CA LYS A 439 -2.31 -13.78 13.15
C LYS A 439 -3.62 -14.43 13.63
N ALA A 440 -4.70 -13.66 13.71
CA ALA A 440 -6.02 -14.17 14.05
C ALA A 440 -6.69 -14.89 12.86
N ILE A 441 -6.52 -14.37 11.64
CA ILE A 441 -7.00 -15.03 10.40
C ILE A 441 -6.37 -16.41 10.23
N TYR A 442 -5.07 -16.53 10.46
CA TYR A 442 -4.40 -17.83 10.45
C TYR A 442 -5.06 -18.83 11.41
N GLY A 443 -5.42 -18.37 12.62
CA GLY A 443 -6.16 -19.19 13.59
C GLY A 443 -7.48 -19.72 13.02
N LEU A 444 -8.22 -18.89 12.26
CA LEU A 444 -9.45 -19.31 11.59
C LEU A 444 -9.18 -20.32 10.47
N LEU A 445 -8.20 -20.03 9.59
CA LEU A 445 -7.85 -20.91 8.46
C LEU A 445 -7.32 -22.27 8.92
N SER A 446 -6.59 -22.30 10.04
CA SER A 446 -6.06 -23.54 10.63
C SER A 446 -7.14 -24.38 11.33
N ALA A 447 -8.15 -23.75 11.92
CA ALA A 447 -9.24 -24.44 12.63
C ALA A 447 -10.20 -25.19 11.68
N ASP A 448 -10.31 -24.75 10.42
CA ASP A 448 -11.13 -25.40 9.40
C ASP A 448 -10.48 -26.67 8.81
N ASN A 449 -9.23 -27.00 9.19
CA ASN A 449 -8.51 -28.19 8.73
C ASN A 449 -8.50 -29.30 9.81
N GLU A 450 -9.24 -30.40 9.57
CA GLU A 450 -9.44 -31.51 10.52
C GLU A 450 -8.17 -32.36 10.81
N GLU A 451 -7.08 -32.22 10.04
CA GLU A 451 -5.95 -33.17 10.04
C GLU A 451 -4.72 -32.77 10.89
N GLY A 452 -4.70 -31.59 11.51
CA GLY A 452 -3.67 -31.23 12.52
C GLY A 452 -2.25 -30.99 12.02
N ASP A 453 -1.99 -31.07 10.71
CA ASP A 453 -0.72 -30.69 10.05
C ASP A 453 -1.04 -29.56 9.05
N VAL A 454 -1.10 -28.31 9.53
CA VAL A 454 -1.67 -27.20 8.75
C VAL A 454 -0.59 -26.54 7.90
N THR A 455 -0.41 -27.04 6.69
CA THR A 455 0.14 -26.21 5.60
C THR A 455 -1.00 -25.35 5.06
N ILE A 456 -0.95 -24.04 5.28
CA ILE A 456 -1.91 -23.09 4.69
C ILE A 456 -1.45 -22.77 3.27
N ASP A 457 -2.40 -22.76 2.34
CA ASP A 457 -2.15 -22.22 1.02
C ASP A 457 -1.83 -20.71 1.14
N THR A 458 -0.59 -20.37 0.83
CA THR A 458 -0.04 -19.01 0.93
C THR A 458 -0.64 -18.04 -0.09
N GLY A 459 -1.41 -18.56 -1.05
CA GLY A 459 -2.17 -17.80 -2.05
C GLY A 459 -3.53 -17.28 -1.57
N ILE A 460 -4.01 -17.71 -0.40
CA ILE A 460 -5.31 -17.27 0.11
C ILE A 460 -5.22 -15.80 0.55
N ASN A 461 -6.12 -14.97 0.01
CA ASN A 461 -6.28 -13.57 0.42
C ASN A 461 -7.68 -13.27 0.95
N THR A 462 -8.53 -14.28 1.04
CA THR A 462 -9.95 -14.07 1.31
C THR A 462 -10.59 -15.31 1.96
N THR A 463 -11.55 -15.09 2.84
CA THR A 463 -12.47 -16.12 3.37
C THR A 463 -13.91 -15.71 3.10
N ARG A 464 -14.87 -16.47 3.62
CA ARG A 464 -16.28 -16.06 3.58
C ARG A 464 -16.53 -14.69 4.23
N GLN A 465 -15.84 -14.37 5.32
CA GLN A 465 -16.08 -13.15 6.10
C GLN A 465 -15.00 -12.08 5.91
N TRP A 466 -13.76 -12.47 5.63
CA TRP A 466 -12.61 -11.57 5.73
C TRP A 466 -11.89 -11.44 4.39
N GLY A 467 -11.45 -10.23 4.04
CA GLY A 467 -10.47 -9.98 2.97
C GLY A 467 -9.16 -9.46 3.58
N PHE A 468 -8.02 -9.96 3.11
CA PHE A 468 -6.68 -9.67 3.63
C PHE A 468 -5.62 -9.84 2.52
N ASN A 469 -4.34 -9.75 2.85
CA ASN A 469 -3.25 -10.13 1.95
C ASN A 469 -2.45 -11.26 2.61
N GLY A 470 -2.40 -12.41 1.94
CA GLY A 470 -1.60 -13.55 2.34
C GLY A 470 -0.12 -13.40 1.93
N PRO A 471 0.72 -14.36 2.33
CA PRO A 471 2.16 -14.34 2.07
C PRO A 471 2.57 -14.11 0.62
N ASN A 472 1.92 -14.81 -0.34
CA ASN A 472 2.27 -14.68 -1.76
C ASN A 472 2.02 -13.25 -2.25
N LEU A 473 0.84 -12.70 -1.97
CA LEU A 473 0.46 -11.35 -2.41
C LEU A 473 1.34 -10.26 -1.77
N ILE A 474 1.80 -10.45 -0.54
CA ILE A 474 2.74 -9.52 0.10
C ILE A 474 4.10 -9.56 -0.61
N ARG A 475 4.64 -10.75 -0.87
CA ARG A 475 5.88 -10.92 -1.65
C ARG A 475 5.76 -10.25 -3.02
N ASP A 476 4.65 -10.46 -3.71
CA ASP A 476 4.36 -9.88 -5.02
C ASP A 476 4.43 -8.35 -4.99
N LYS A 477 3.81 -7.72 -4.00
CA LYS A 477 3.81 -6.25 -3.84
C LYS A 477 5.19 -5.70 -3.52
N VAL A 478 5.96 -6.39 -2.68
CA VAL A 478 7.35 -5.99 -2.36
C VAL A 478 8.23 -6.04 -3.61
N VAL A 479 8.19 -7.14 -4.37
CA VAL A 479 8.95 -7.23 -5.62
C VAL A 479 8.47 -6.22 -6.64
N TYR A 480 7.17 -5.95 -6.72
CA TYR A 480 6.63 -4.92 -7.60
C TYR A 480 7.14 -3.52 -7.23
N ALA A 481 7.21 -3.19 -5.93
CA ALA A 481 7.79 -1.94 -5.45
C ALA A 481 9.28 -1.82 -5.86
N ILE A 482 10.06 -2.88 -5.64
CA ILE A 482 11.48 -2.95 -6.02
C ILE A 482 11.66 -2.82 -7.55
N LYS A 483 10.87 -3.55 -8.34
CA LYS A 483 10.90 -3.52 -9.82
C LYS A 483 10.60 -2.12 -10.34
N ASN A 484 9.71 -1.39 -9.69
CA ASN A 484 9.38 0.00 -10.05
C ASN A 484 10.37 1.04 -9.53
N ARG A 485 11.33 0.65 -8.70
CA ARG A 485 12.34 1.52 -8.06
C ARG A 485 11.71 2.63 -7.23
N ILE A 486 10.68 2.30 -6.49
CA ILE A 486 10.12 3.23 -5.50
C ILE A 486 10.97 3.21 -4.23
N GLY A 487 10.80 4.21 -3.37
CA GLY A 487 11.59 4.36 -2.14
C GLY A 487 11.46 3.19 -1.17
N GLY A 488 10.29 2.56 -1.10
CA GLY A 488 10.11 1.36 -0.28
C GLY A 488 8.68 0.87 -0.10
N VAL A 489 8.48 0.14 0.99
CA VAL A 489 7.18 -0.34 1.46
C VAL A 489 6.99 0.02 2.93
N PHE A 490 5.74 0.18 3.37
CA PHE A 490 5.41 0.30 4.78
C PHE A 490 4.27 -0.63 5.17
N VAL A 491 4.18 -0.96 6.46
CA VAL A 491 3.15 -1.86 6.99
C VAL A 491 2.19 -1.12 7.93
N TRP A 492 0.90 -1.39 7.76
CA TRP A 492 -0.13 -1.06 8.74
C TRP A 492 -0.74 -2.37 9.27
N GLN A 493 -0.55 -2.75 10.53
CA GLN A 493 0.50 -2.25 11.43
C GLN A 493 1.22 -3.42 12.09
N VAL A 494 2.38 -3.13 12.70
CA VAL A 494 3.36 -4.14 13.15
C VAL A 494 2.79 -5.22 14.08
N LYS A 495 1.84 -4.89 14.96
CA LYS A 495 1.29 -5.82 15.96
C LYS A 495 0.42 -6.94 15.39
N ASN A 496 -0.03 -6.79 14.14
CA ASN A 496 -1.02 -7.67 13.53
C ASN A 496 -0.39 -8.97 12.98
N ASP A 497 0.93 -9.04 12.94
CA ASP A 497 1.70 -10.18 12.46
C ASP A 497 2.09 -11.16 13.58
N PHE A 498 2.56 -12.34 13.18
CA PHE A 498 3.21 -13.32 14.03
C PHE A 498 4.59 -12.90 14.51
N GLU A 499 5.13 -13.61 15.50
CA GLU A 499 6.56 -13.61 15.82
C GLU A 499 7.42 -13.93 14.57
N TYR A 500 8.60 -13.33 14.48
CA TYR A 500 9.47 -13.35 13.29
C TYR A 500 9.84 -14.76 12.82
N ASP A 501 10.06 -15.70 13.75
CA ASP A 501 10.43 -17.07 13.43
C ASP A 501 9.25 -17.93 12.95
N HIS A 502 8.02 -17.45 13.09
CA HIS A 502 6.83 -18.15 12.63
C HIS A 502 6.84 -18.33 11.10
N PRO A 503 6.45 -19.51 10.57
CA PRO A 503 6.49 -19.78 9.13
C PRO A 503 5.68 -18.82 8.25
N TYR A 504 4.68 -18.15 8.84
CA TYR A 504 3.79 -17.19 8.17
C TYR A 504 3.95 -15.76 8.68
N SER A 505 5.09 -15.41 9.29
CA SER A 505 5.42 -14.02 9.61
C SER A 505 5.58 -13.20 8.34
N LEU A 506 4.74 -12.17 8.22
CA LEU A 506 4.78 -11.22 7.12
C LEU A 506 6.03 -10.33 7.20
N ALA A 507 6.52 -10.01 8.40
CA ALA A 507 7.78 -9.32 8.59
C ALA A 507 8.95 -10.09 7.98
N ARG A 508 9.02 -11.40 8.25
CA ARG A 508 10.05 -12.28 7.68
C ARG A 508 9.94 -12.36 6.16
N ILE A 509 8.73 -12.57 5.63
CA ILE A 509 8.49 -12.63 4.18
C ILE A 509 8.95 -11.34 3.50
N MET A 510 8.60 -10.18 4.05
CA MET A 510 9.03 -8.89 3.51
C MET A 510 10.54 -8.74 3.56
N ASN A 511 11.18 -9.04 4.70
CA ASN A 511 12.63 -8.90 4.87
C ASN A 511 13.41 -9.80 3.91
N GLU A 512 13.10 -11.10 3.89
CA GLU A 512 13.75 -12.08 3.01
C GLU A 512 13.56 -11.72 1.53
N THR A 513 12.39 -11.21 1.15
CA THR A 513 12.13 -10.75 -0.22
C THR A 513 13.00 -9.54 -0.58
N ILE A 514 13.16 -8.57 0.33
CA ILE A 514 14.01 -7.40 0.08
C ILE A 514 15.48 -7.83 -0.06
N GLU A 515 15.97 -8.73 0.79
CA GLU A 515 17.32 -9.28 0.71
C GLU A 515 17.55 -10.09 -0.57
N GLU A 516 16.54 -10.83 -1.04
CA GLU A 516 16.62 -11.61 -2.28
C GLU A 516 16.64 -10.70 -3.51
N TYR A 517 15.88 -9.61 -3.52
CA TYR A 517 15.67 -8.79 -4.72
C TYR A 517 16.48 -7.48 -4.77
N THR A 518 17.26 -7.17 -3.74
CA THR A 518 18.05 -5.93 -3.68
C THR A 518 19.47 -6.16 -3.16
N TYR A 519 20.37 -5.24 -3.48
CA TYR A 519 21.63 -5.06 -2.75
C TYR A 519 22.04 -3.60 -2.78
N VAL A 520 22.68 -3.13 -1.73
CA VAL A 520 23.22 -1.77 -1.65
C VAL A 520 24.65 -1.77 -2.15
N LYS A 521 25.01 -0.77 -2.96
CA LYS A 521 26.39 -0.58 -3.40
C LYS A 521 27.30 -0.39 -2.19
N THR A 522 28.27 -1.28 -2.00
CA THR A 522 29.32 -1.06 -0.99
C THR A 522 30.30 0.00 -1.52
N GLU A 523 30.55 1.05 -0.73
CA GLU A 523 31.65 1.98 -1.03
C GLU A 523 32.97 1.21 -0.96
N GLY A 524 33.68 1.14 -2.09
CA GLY A 524 34.93 0.40 -2.26
C GLY A 524 36.19 1.20 -1.95
#